data_AF-A0A974VXI9-F1
#
_entry.id   AF-A0A974VXI9-F1
#
_cell.length_a   1.000
_cell.length_b   1.000
_cell.length_c   1.000
_cell.angle_alpha   90.00
_cell.angle_beta   90.00
_cell.angle_gamma   90.00
#
_symmetry.space_group_name_H-M   'P 1'
#
loop_
_entity.id
_entity.type
_entity.pdbx_description
1 polymer ?
#
loop_
_entity_poly.entity_id
_entity_poly.type
_entity_poly.pdbx_seq_one_letter_code
_entity_poly.pdbx_strand_id
1 'polypeptide(L)'
;MKHETFTAQEALKLLGTEVRSCREHAGLPPGSSGRIVLVRRGGKCKRGFSVAVRWQALDKPAEDEFTKTEFEHFFERLLESRRTE
;
A
#
# COMPACT_ATOMS: atom_id res chain seq x y z
N MET A 1 -2.10 -16.23 -12.05
CA MET A 1 -2.28 -15.78 -10.66
C MET A 1 -3.51 -14.88 -10.60
N LYS A 2 -4.44 -15.10 -9.66
CA LYS A 2 -5.59 -14.20 -9.50
C LYS A 2 -5.07 -12.91 -8.88
N HIS A 3 -5.21 -11.78 -9.56
CA HIS A 3 -4.89 -10.48 -8.98
C HIS A 3 -5.97 -10.18 -7.96
N GLU A 4 -5.66 -10.36 -6.67
CA GLU A 4 -6.58 -9.98 -5.62
C GLU A 4 -6.59 -8.46 -5.48
N THR A 5 -7.77 -7.92 -5.21
CA THR A 5 -8.02 -6.48 -5.19
C THR A 5 -8.70 -6.14 -3.88
N PHE A 6 -8.51 -4.92 -3.41
CA PHE A 6 -9.17 -4.51 -2.17
C PHE A 6 -10.67 -4.38 -2.39
N THR A 7 -11.45 -4.75 -1.38
CA THR A 7 -12.83 -4.28 -1.27
C THR A 7 -12.85 -2.79 -0.93
N ALA A 8 -14.00 -2.13 -1.15
CA ALA A 8 -14.16 -0.71 -0.80
C ALA A 8 -13.85 -0.45 0.69
N GLN A 9 -14.34 -1.34 1.55
CA GLN A 9 -14.17 -1.22 2.99
C GLN A 9 -12.71 -1.40 3.42
N GLU A 10 -11.99 -2.38 2.89
CA GLU A 10 -10.57 -2.59 3.19
C GLU A 10 -9.74 -1.39 2.73
N ALA A 11 -9.95 -0.94 1.49
CA ALA A 11 -9.19 0.17 0.94
C ALA A 11 -9.44 1.47 1.72
N LEU A 12 -10.69 1.76 2.10
CA LEU A 12 -11.03 2.92 2.91
C LEU A 12 -10.44 2.84 4.33
N LYS A 13 -10.38 1.65 4.93
CA LYS A 13 -9.72 1.47 6.25
C LYS A 13 -8.22 1.72 6.19
N LEU A 14 -7.59 1.43 5.06
CA LEU A 14 -6.18 1.65 4.83
C LEU A 14 -5.85 3.13 4.56
N LEU A 15 -6.82 3.94 4.14
CA LEU A 15 -6.60 5.36 3.89
C LEU A 15 -6.08 6.08 5.14
N GLY A 16 -4.99 6.84 4.98
CA GLY A 16 -4.31 7.54 6.06
C GLY A 16 -3.32 6.70 6.86
N THR A 17 -3.25 5.38 6.62
CA THR A 17 -2.34 4.47 7.31
C THR A 17 -0.91 4.66 6.82
N GLU A 18 0.04 4.67 7.76
CA GLU A 18 1.47 4.67 7.46
C GLU A 18 1.96 3.24 7.25
N VAL A 19 2.69 3.03 6.16
CA VAL A 19 3.21 1.74 5.71
C VAL A 19 4.71 1.81 5.58
N ARG A 20 5.38 0.66 5.77
CA ARG A 20 6.81 0.53 5.57
C ARG A 20 7.08 -0.57 4.56
N SER A 21 7.87 -0.26 3.52
CA SER A 21 8.27 -1.27 2.56
C SER A 21 9.23 -2.26 3.23
N CYS A 22 9.07 -3.55 2.96
CA CYS A 22 10.07 -4.55 3.36
C CYS A 22 10.95 -4.99 2.19
N ARG A 23 10.66 -4.47 1.00
CA ARG A 23 11.40 -4.75 -0.24
C ARG A 23 11.70 -3.46 -0.98
N GLU A 24 12.69 -3.53 -1.85
CA GLU A 24 12.96 -2.46 -2.79
C GLU A 24 11.80 -2.32 -3.79
N HIS A 25 11.36 -1.10 -4.06
CA HIS A 25 10.30 -0.80 -5.01
C HIS A 25 10.53 0.53 -5.69
N ALA A 26 10.53 0.57 -7.04
CA ALA A 26 10.67 1.81 -7.81
C ALA A 26 11.91 2.66 -7.41
N GLY A 27 13.01 2.02 -7.02
CA GLY A 27 14.24 2.70 -6.56
C GLY A 27 14.22 3.14 -5.10
N LEU A 28 13.17 2.82 -4.34
CA LEU A 28 13.10 3.02 -2.90
C LEU A 28 13.75 1.84 -2.18
N PRO A 29 14.72 2.06 -1.29
CA PRO A 29 15.31 0.98 -0.50
C PRO A 29 14.26 0.34 0.41
N PRO A 30 14.46 -0.93 0.81
CA PRO A 30 13.65 -1.55 1.86
C PRO A 30 13.72 -0.71 3.16
N GLY A 31 12.61 -0.66 3.90
CA GLY A 31 12.46 0.17 5.09
C GLY A 31 11.92 1.58 4.81
N SER A 32 11.70 1.93 3.53
CA SER A 32 11.10 3.20 3.15
C SER A 32 9.70 3.34 3.71
N SER A 33 9.42 4.49 4.32
CA SER A 33 8.12 4.78 4.91
C SER A 33 7.25 5.54 3.92
N GLY A 34 5.98 5.15 3.82
CA GLY A 34 4.98 5.77 2.98
C GLY A 34 3.66 5.90 3.71
N ARG A 35 2.73 6.66 3.14
CA ARG A 35 1.39 6.83 3.68
C ARG A 35 0.36 6.60 2.59
N ILE A 36 -0.69 5.86 2.89
CA ILE A 36 -1.78 5.65 1.95
C ILE A 36 -2.60 6.93 1.90
N VAL A 37 -2.60 7.61 0.75
CA VAL A 37 -3.24 8.92 0.59
C VAL A 37 -4.46 8.89 -0.33
N LEU A 38 -4.62 7.83 -1.11
CA LEU A 38 -5.72 7.71 -2.06
C LEU A 38 -6.18 6.26 -2.20
N VAL A 39 -7.49 6.11 -2.43
CA VAL A 39 -8.11 4.85 -2.84
C VAL A 39 -8.76 5.08 -4.19
N ARG A 40 -8.44 4.25 -5.18
CA ARG A 40 -9.05 4.31 -6.52
C ARG A 40 -9.80 3.04 -6.83
N ARG A 41 -11.02 3.19 -7.34
CA ARG A 41 -11.78 2.07 -7.91
C ARG A 41 -11.37 1.90 -9.36
N GLY A 42 -11.01 0.70 -9.76
CA GLY A 42 -10.72 0.41 -11.16
C GLY A 42 -9.42 1.02 -11.70
N GLY A 43 -8.45 1.37 -10.84
CA GLY A 43 -7.13 1.90 -11.25
C GLY A 43 -6.29 0.81 -11.95
N LYS A 44 -5.26 0.28 -11.28
CA LYS A 44 -4.49 -0.88 -11.72
C LYS A 44 -5.31 -2.17 -11.85
N CYS A 45 -6.52 -2.20 -11.28
CA CYS A 45 -7.39 -3.38 -11.24
C CYS A 45 -8.55 -3.25 -12.24
N LYS A 46 -8.86 -4.28 -13.03
CA LYS A 46 -10.08 -4.29 -13.87
C LYS A 46 -11.38 -4.32 -13.06
N ARG A 47 -11.35 -4.86 -11.83
CA ARG A 47 -12.48 -4.90 -10.89
C ARG A 47 -11.92 -4.72 -9.47
N GLY A 48 -12.59 -3.95 -8.62
CA GLY A 48 -12.17 -3.71 -7.23
C GLY A 48 -11.44 -2.38 -7.01
N PHE A 49 -10.68 -2.30 -5.93
CA PHE A 49 -9.99 -1.08 -5.48
C PHE A 49 -8.47 -1.30 -5.38
N SER A 50 -7.74 -0.23 -5.65
CA SER A 50 -6.30 -0.08 -5.45
C SER A 50 -6.04 1.10 -4.51
N VAL A 51 -4.87 1.09 -3.89
CA VAL A 51 -4.44 2.12 -2.92
C VAL A 51 -3.19 2.81 -3.43
N ALA A 52 -3.11 4.13 -3.29
CA ALA A 52 -1.91 4.89 -3.62
C ALA A 52 -1.15 5.23 -2.34
N VAL A 53 0.14 4.89 -2.33
CA VAL A 53 1.07 5.19 -1.25
C VAL A 53 1.93 6.37 -1.68
N ARG A 54 1.93 7.42 -0.86
CA ARG A 54 2.85 8.54 -0.98
C ARG A 54 4.08 8.28 -0.13
N TRP A 55 5.24 8.23 -0.77
CA TRP A 55 6.50 7.97 -0.07
C TRP A 55 7.05 9.24 0.57
N GLN A 56 7.58 9.10 1.79
CA GLN A 56 8.19 10.20 2.52
C GLN A 56 9.71 10.32 2.27
N ALA A 57 10.34 9.21 1.84
CA ALA A 57 11.79 9.11 1.71
C ALA A 57 12.37 9.75 0.43
N LEU A 58 11.51 10.16 -0.51
CA LEU A 58 11.95 10.75 -1.78
C LEU A 58 11.90 12.27 -1.69
N ASP A 59 12.93 12.91 -2.24
CA ASP A 59 13.05 14.37 -2.40
C ASP A 59 11.85 14.97 -3.18
N LYS A 60 11.18 14.13 -3.96
CA LYS A 60 9.87 14.41 -4.56
C LYS A 60 8.83 13.43 -4.03
N PRO A 61 7.63 13.90 -3.64
CA PRO A 61 6.55 13.00 -3.23
C PRO A 61 6.14 12.15 -4.44
N ALA A 62 6.60 10.90 -4.46
CA ALA A 62 6.14 9.90 -5.42
C ALA A 62 4.90 9.20 -4.86
N GLU A 63 3.90 9.03 -5.72
CA GLU A 63 2.68 8.32 -5.40
C GLU A 63 2.62 7.06 -6.25
N ASP A 64 2.76 5.90 -5.61
CA ASP A 64 2.71 4.62 -6.28
C ASP A 64 1.40 3.91 -5.98
N GLU A 65 0.77 3.36 -7.01
CA GLU A 65 -0.49 2.64 -6.88
C GLU A 65 -0.25 1.12 -6.78
N PHE A 66 -0.85 0.52 -5.75
CA PHE A 66 -0.74 -0.88 -5.40
C PHE A 66 -2.10 -1.57 -5.42
N THR A 67 -2.15 -2.73 -6.07
CA THR A 67 -3.21 -3.72 -5.87
C THR A 67 -3.05 -4.42 -4.52
N LYS A 68 -4.06 -5.20 -4.09
CA LYS A 68 -3.97 -5.91 -2.79
C LYS A 68 -2.81 -6.91 -2.77
N THR A 69 -2.64 -7.69 -3.84
CA THR A 69 -1.52 -8.63 -3.96
C THR A 69 -0.16 -7.92 -3.95
N GLU A 70 -0.01 -6.82 -4.68
CA GLU A 70 1.24 -6.04 -4.63
C GLU A 70 1.47 -5.46 -3.24
N PHE A 71 0.42 -4.90 -2.63
CA PHE A 71 0.51 -4.31 -1.31
C PHE A 71 0.98 -5.33 -0.26
N GLU A 72 0.35 -6.50 -0.20
CA GLU A 72 0.74 -7.56 0.74
C GLU A 72 2.14 -8.15 0.44
N HIS A 73 2.61 -8.04 -0.80
CA HIS A 73 3.94 -8.51 -1.20
C HIS A 73 5.05 -7.51 -0.87
N PHE A 74 4.79 -6.20 -1.02
CA PHE A 74 5.77 -5.13 -0.82
C PHE A 74 5.79 -4.59 0.61
N PHE A 75 4.63 -4.56 1.27
CA PHE A 75 4.46 -4.09 2.63
C PHE A 75 4.26 -5.29 3.54
N GLU A 76 5.17 -5.46 4.48
CA GLU A 76 4.96 -6.45 5.53
C GLU A 76 3.80 -5.98 6.41
N ARG A 77 2.88 -6.90 6.67
CA ARG A 77 1.61 -6.65 7.34
C ARG A 77 1.79 -5.77 8.58
N LEU A 78 1.22 -4.57 8.55
CA LEU A 78 0.84 -3.76 9.72
C LEU A 78 -0.18 -4.45 10.66
N LEU A 79 -0.42 -5.75 10.50
CA LEU A 79 -1.37 -6.51 11.29
C LEU A 79 -0.74 -7.19 12.51
N GLU A 80 0.54 -6.92 12.83
CA GLU A 80 1.20 -7.44 14.03
C GLU A 80 1.67 -6.32 14.99
N SER A 81 0.82 -5.35 15.26
CA SER A 81 1.02 -4.43 16.40
C SER A 81 -0.24 -4.22 17.25
N ARG A 82 -1.05 -5.27 17.37
CA ARG A 82 -1.92 -5.49 18.55
C ARG A 82 -1.66 -6.89 19.11
N ARG A 83 -0.43 -7.15 19.51
CA ARG A 83 -0.10 -8.22 20.45
C ARG A 83 0.65 -7.59 21.61
N THR A 84 -0.07 -6.78 22.36
CA THR A 84 0.32 -6.38 23.70
C THR A 84 -0.97 -6.39 24.49
N GLU A 85 -1.18 -7.49 25.20
CA GLU A 85 -1.77 -7.60 26.55
C GLU A 85 -1.89 -9.08 26.90
#